data_AF-A0A660A9Z4-F1
#
_entry.id   AF-A0A660A9Z4-F1
#
_cell.length_a   1.000
_cell.length_b   1.000
_cell.length_c   1.000
_cell.angle_alpha   90.00
_cell.angle_beta   90.00
_cell.angle_gamma   90.00
#
_symmetry.space_group_name_H-M   'P 1'
#
loop_
_entity.id
_entity.type
_entity.pdbx_description
1 polymer ?
#
loop_
_entity_poly.entity_id
_entity_poly.type
_entity_poly.pdbx_seq_one_letter_code
_entity_poly.pdbx_strand_id
1 'polypeptide(L)'
;DFDEELPVEDDRSWLEIDERGEPEVNSYLLATQIIKEVPIYWDGLEFLRYDAKKGIWLPNAEEYLKSYISTKKLGKITKIRHISETVVAIKAQAFSSEVFTESDLNKIVLANGVYDLRDNNFKTKFDP
;
A
#
# COMPACT_ATOMS: atom_id res chain seq x y z
N ASP A 1 7.61 -4.56 28.87
CA ASP A 1 6.74 -5.19 27.87
C ASP A 1 6.00 -4.12 27.10
N PHE A 2 6.58 -3.71 25.97
CA PHE A 2 6.03 -2.70 25.09
C PHE A 2 5.54 -3.38 23.81
N ASP A 3 4.28 -3.07 23.49
CA ASP A 3 3.62 -3.24 22.20
C ASP A 3 3.32 -4.68 21.74
N GLU A 4 2.34 -5.31 22.40
CA GLU A 4 1.46 -6.25 21.68
C GLU A 4 0.72 -5.45 20.60
N GLU A 5 1.20 -5.53 19.36
CA GLU A 5 0.42 -5.15 18.17
C GLU A 5 -0.93 -5.86 18.28
N LEU A 6 -1.99 -5.10 18.59
CA LEU A 6 -3.36 -5.60 18.55
C LEU A 6 -3.53 -6.28 17.18
N PRO A 7 -4.00 -7.55 17.14
CA PRO A 7 -4.22 -8.21 15.88
C PRO A 7 -5.24 -7.36 15.12
N VAL A 8 -4.80 -6.76 14.00
CA VAL A 8 -5.73 -6.15 13.05
C VAL A 8 -6.68 -7.27 12.68
N GLU A 9 -7.94 -7.15 13.12
CA GLU A 9 -8.98 -8.09 12.76
C GLU A 9 -8.97 -8.15 11.22
N ASP A 10 -8.51 -9.28 10.68
CA ASP A 10 -8.48 -9.52 9.25
C ASP A 10 -9.94 -9.72 8.85
N ASP A 11 -10.65 -8.62 8.62
CA ASP A 11 -12.00 -8.63 8.10
C ASP A 11 -11.95 -9.23 6.69
N ARG A 12 -12.25 -10.53 6.63
CA ARG A 12 -12.27 -11.33 5.40
C ARG A 12 -13.57 -11.18 4.63
N SER A 13 -14.25 -10.05 4.75
CA SER A 13 -15.41 -9.69 3.92
C SER A 13 -15.10 -9.73 2.40
N TRP A 14 -13.83 -9.75 2.02
CA TRP A 14 -13.39 -9.96 0.64
C TRP A 14 -13.38 -11.43 0.17
N LEU A 15 -13.64 -12.41 1.06
CA LEU A 15 -13.59 -13.84 0.76
C LEU A 15 -14.98 -14.47 0.95
N GLU A 16 -15.49 -15.05 -0.13
CA GLU A 16 -16.69 -15.88 -0.11
C GLU A 16 -16.34 -17.31 -0.56
N ILE A 17 -17.15 -18.28 -0.17
CA ILE A 17 -17.05 -19.66 -0.66
C ILE A 17 -18.28 -19.93 -1.52
N ASP A 18 -18.06 -20.30 -2.78
CA ASP A 18 -19.15 -20.56 -3.70
C ASP A 18 -19.88 -21.86 -3.37
N GLU A 19 -20.98 -22.14 -4.09
CA GLU A 19 -21.79 -23.37 -3.92
C GLU A 19 -21.01 -24.66 -4.19
N ARG A 20 -19.82 -24.57 -4.81
CA ARG A 20 -18.94 -25.69 -5.14
C ARG A 20 -17.80 -25.87 -4.13
N GLY A 21 -17.72 -25.01 -3.12
CA GLY A 21 -16.66 -25.01 -2.11
C GLY A 21 -15.37 -24.33 -2.56
N GLU A 22 -15.37 -23.61 -3.68
CA GLU A 22 -14.23 -22.86 -4.18
C GLU A 22 -14.18 -21.45 -3.58
N PRO A 23 -12.98 -20.92 -3.26
CA PRO A 23 -12.82 -19.57 -2.77
C PRO A 23 -13.07 -18.56 -3.90
N GLU A 24 -14.00 -17.64 -3.67
CA GLU A 24 -14.27 -16.47 -4.49
C GLU A 24 -13.72 -15.23 -3.78
N VAL A 25 -12.79 -14.53 -4.44
CA VAL A 25 -12.08 -13.37 -3.88
C VAL A 25 -12.60 -12.11 -4.54
N ASN A 26 -13.16 -11.20 -3.74
CA ASN A 26 -13.48 -9.85 -4.18
C ASN A 26 -12.20 -8.99 -4.19
N SER A 27 -11.57 -8.91 -5.36
CA SER A 27 -10.32 -8.16 -5.57
C SER A 27 -10.42 -6.68 -5.23
N TYR A 28 -11.60 -6.08 -5.35
CA TYR A 28 -11.80 -4.66 -5.03
C TYR A 28 -11.72 -4.43 -3.51
N LEU A 29 -12.46 -5.21 -2.73
CA LEU A 29 -12.45 -5.12 -1.26
C LEU A 29 -11.07 -5.46 -0.69
N LEU A 30 -10.45 -6.52 -1.23
CA LEU A 30 -9.10 -6.92 -0.83
C LEU A 30 -8.09 -5.80 -1.14
N ALA A 31 -8.16 -5.17 -2.31
CA ALA A 31 -7.30 -4.04 -2.66
C ALA A 31 -7.49 -2.85 -1.71
N THR A 32 -8.73 -2.51 -1.36
CA THR A 32 -9.03 -1.41 -0.43
C THR A 32 -8.45 -1.67 0.96
N GLN A 33 -8.50 -2.92 1.44
CA GLN A 33 -7.87 -3.29 2.70
C GLN A 33 -6.34 -3.19 2.60
N ILE A 34 -5.74 -3.71 1.54
CA ILE A 34 -4.28 -3.69 1.35
C ILE A 34 -3.74 -2.26 1.27
N ILE A 35 -4.42 -1.33 0.59
CA ILE A 35 -3.97 0.07 0.50
C ILE A 35 -3.96 0.77 1.87
N LYS A 36 -4.85 0.37 2.79
CA LYS A 36 -4.83 0.87 4.17
C LYS A 36 -3.65 0.34 4.98
N GLU A 37 -3.22 -0.88 4.69
CA GLU A 37 -2.11 -1.56 5.39
C GLU A 37 -0.74 -1.18 4.82
N VAL A 38 -0.67 -0.99 3.50
CA VAL A 38 0.53 -0.67 2.74
C VAL A 38 0.23 0.56 1.89
N PRO A 39 0.72 1.74 2.26
CA PRO A 39 0.55 2.93 1.42
C PRO A 39 1.26 2.72 0.08
N ILE A 40 0.50 2.93 -0.99
CA ILE A 40 0.91 2.74 -2.37
C ILE A 40 0.77 4.06 -3.12
N TYR A 41 1.69 4.30 -4.03
CA TYR A 41 1.64 5.38 -4.98
C TYR A 41 1.71 4.82 -6.41
N TRP A 42 0.83 5.32 -7.28
CA TRP A 42 0.79 4.95 -8.70
C TRP A 42 0.37 6.16 -9.53
N ASP A 43 1.19 6.59 -10.48
CA ASP A 43 0.86 7.73 -11.38
C ASP A 43 0.74 7.33 -12.86
N GLY A 44 0.81 6.03 -13.16
CA GLY A 44 0.86 5.53 -14.54
C GLY A 44 2.27 5.21 -15.03
N LEU A 45 3.30 5.74 -14.38
CA LEU A 45 4.71 5.53 -14.70
C LEU A 45 5.43 4.80 -13.55
N GLU A 46 5.32 5.32 -12.33
CA GLU A 46 5.99 4.82 -11.14
C GLU A 46 5.03 4.10 -10.21
N PHE A 47 5.36 2.85 -9.85
CA PHE A 47 4.61 2.05 -8.90
C PHE A 47 5.40 1.86 -7.61
N LEU A 48 5.11 2.68 -6.61
CA LEU A 48 5.90 2.78 -5.39
C LEU A 48 5.12 2.29 -4.18
N ARG A 49 5.84 1.77 -3.19
CA ARG A 49 5.30 1.45 -1.86
C ARG A 49 6.04 2.22 -0.79
N TYR A 50 5.35 2.61 0.27
CA TYR A 50 5.97 3.29 1.38
C TYR A 50 6.56 2.29 2.38
N ASP A 51 7.83 2.47 2.75
CA ASP A 51 8.46 1.75 3.87
C ASP A 51 8.46 2.66 5.10
N ALA A 52 7.50 2.45 6.00
CA ALA A 52 7.34 3.26 7.21
C ALA A 52 8.54 3.19 8.17
N LYS A 53 9.34 2.11 8.13
CA LYS A 53 10.53 1.99 8.98
C LYS A 53 11.67 2.88 8.49
N LYS A 54 11.74 3.10 7.18
CA LYS A 54 12.79 3.90 6.54
C LYS A 54 12.31 5.31 6.16
N GLY A 55 11.00 5.52 6.12
CA GLY A 55 10.38 6.78 5.69
C GLY A 55 10.54 7.06 4.20
N ILE A 56 10.72 6.04 3.35
CA ILE A 56 11.01 6.19 1.92
C ILE A 56 10.03 5.42 1.04
N TRP A 57 9.83 5.91 -0.17
CA TRP A 57 9.15 5.20 -1.25
C TRP A 57 10.11 4.23 -1.96
N LEU A 58 9.65 3.02 -2.26
CA LEU A 58 10.44 1.97 -2.89
C LEU A 58 9.79 1.49 -4.20
N PRO A 59 10.57 1.29 -5.28
CA PRO A 59 10.04 0.99 -6.62
C PRO A 59 9.58 -0.46 -6.83
N ASN A 60 9.75 -1.33 -5.83
CA ASN A 60 9.41 -2.75 -5.93
C ASN A 60 7.99 -3.05 -5.41
N ALA A 61 7.04 -2.14 -5.63
CA ALA A 61 5.68 -2.27 -5.12
C ALA A 61 4.98 -3.52 -5.66
N GLU A 62 5.16 -3.84 -6.95
CA GLU A 62 4.47 -4.97 -7.57
C GLU A 62 4.92 -6.33 -7.02
N GLU A 63 6.23 -6.59 -6.96
CA GLU A 63 6.77 -7.82 -6.40
C GLU A 63 6.43 -7.96 -4.92
N TYR A 64 6.51 -6.85 -4.18
CA TYR A 64 6.14 -6.82 -2.77
C TYR A 64 4.67 -7.18 -2.57
N LEU A 65 3.76 -6.55 -3.32
CA LEU A 65 2.33 -6.80 -3.22
C LEU A 65 1.95 -8.22 -3.62
N LYS A 66 2.57 -8.78 -4.68
CA LYS A 66 2.37 -10.19 -5.06
C LYS A 66 2.73 -11.13 -3.91
N SER A 67 3.89 -10.89 -3.27
CA SER A 67 4.33 -11.67 -2.11
C SER A 67 3.42 -11.45 -0.89
N TYR A 68 3.02 -10.21 -0.63
CA TYR A 68 2.15 -9.83 0.48
C TYR A 68 0.77 -10.49 0.36
N ILE A 69 0.12 -10.38 -0.80
CA ILE A 69 -1.19 -11.00 -1.05
C ILE A 69 -1.10 -12.52 -0.90
N SER A 70 -0.08 -13.15 -1.47
CA SER A 70 0.13 -14.59 -1.39
C SER A 70 0.34 -15.07 0.05
N THR A 71 1.24 -14.43 0.79
CA THR A 71 1.70 -14.93 2.10
C THR A 71 0.86 -14.45 3.27
N LYS A 72 0.33 -13.22 3.21
CA LYS A 72 -0.40 -12.59 4.33
C LYS A 72 -1.91 -12.62 4.19
N LYS A 73 -2.45 -12.66 2.96
CA LYS A 73 -3.91 -12.62 2.73
C LYS A 73 -4.47 -13.96 2.26
N LEU A 74 -4.03 -14.47 1.12
CA LEU A 74 -4.61 -15.66 0.50
C LEU A 74 -4.07 -16.98 1.09
N GLY A 75 -2.79 -17.07 1.44
CA GLY A 75 -2.21 -18.27 2.04
C GLY A 75 -2.48 -19.54 1.21
N LYS A 76 -3.30 -20.46 1.72
CA LYS A 76 -3.62 -21.73 1.06
C LYS A 76 -4.61 -21.62 -0.11
N ILE A 77 -5.36 -20.53 -0.23
CA ILE A 77 -6.31 -20.29 -1.34
C ILE A 77 -5.66 -19.49 -2.49
N THR A 78 -4.34 -19.32 -2.45
CA THR A 78 -3.60 -18.53 -3.42
C THR A 78 -3.76 -19.11 -4.83
N LYS A 79 -4.41 -18.34 -5.70
CA LYS A 79 -4.44 -18.56 -7.16
C LYS A 79 -3.86 -17.34 -7.84
N ILE A 80 -3.08 -17.54 -8.90
CA ILE A 80 -2.41 -16.46 -9.63
C ILE A 80 -3.42 -15.42 -10.15
N ARG A 81 -4.62 -15.87 -10.54
CA ARG A 81 -5.74 -15.04 -10.96
C ARG A 81 -6.10 -13.99 -9.91
N HIS A 82 -6.37 -14.41 -8.67
CA HIS A 82 -6.76 -13.50 -7.59
C HIS A 82 -5.66 -12.49 -7.26
N ILE A 83 -4.38 -12.89 -7.33
CA ILE A 83 -3.26 -11.96 -7.13
C ILE A 83 -3.25 -10.91 -8.23
N SER A 84 -3.30 -11.33 -9.50
CA SER A 84 -3.27 -10.42 -10.64
C SER A 84 -4.46 -9.46 -10.65
N GLU A 85 -5.68 -9.95 -10.42
CA GLU A 85 -6.89 -9.13 -10.35
C GLU A 85 -6.79 -8.10 -9.19
N THR A 86 -6.26 -8.51 -8.04
CA THR A 86 -6.08 -7.62 -6.88
C THR A 86 -5.02 -6.55 -7.14
N VAL A 87 -3.89 -6.89 -7.77
CA VAL A 87 -2.86 -5.89 -8.12
C VAL A 87 -3.40 -4.84 -9.10
N VAL A 88 -4.21 -5.26 -10.07
CA VAL A 88 -4.88 -4.33 -11.00
C VAL A 88 -5.85 -3.42 -10.25
N ALA A 89 -6.66 -3.98 -9.33
CA ALA A 89 -7.56 -3.19 -8.49
C ALA A 89 -6.80 -2.20 -7.59
N ILE A 90 -5.64 -2.59 -7.04
CA ILE A 90 -4.76 -1.69 -6.27
C ILE A 90 -4.30 -0.52 -7.13
N LYS A 91 -3.79 -0.78 -8.34
CA LYS A 91 -3.36 0.30 -9.26
C LYS A 91 -4.51 1.25 -9.59
N ALA A 92 -5.71 0.73 -9.83
CA ALA A 92 -6.88 1.55 -10.13
C ALA A 92 -7.30 2.43 -8.94
N GLN A 93 -7.21 1.92 -7.71
CA GLN A 93 -7.58 2.65 -6.49
C GLN A 93 -6.48 3.62 -6.01
N ALA A 94 -5.20 3.28 -6.24
CA ALA A 94 -4.05 4.08 -5.83
C ALA A 94 -3.62 5.12 -6.88
N PHE A 95 -4.30 5.17 -8.03
CA PHE A 95 -3.95 6.09 -9.11
C PHE A 95 -4.04 7.55 -8.65
N SER A 96 -2.90 8.24 -8.72
CA SER A 96 -2.77 9.68 -8.54
C SER A 96 -2.55 10.35 -9.90
N SER A 97 -3.22 11.47 -10.13
CA SER A 97 -2.99 12.29 -11.32
C SER A 97 -1.73 13.16 -11.23
N GLU A 98 -1.16 13.29 -10.02
CA GLU A 98 0.05 14.07 -9.77
C GLU A 98 1.26 13.19 -10.05
N VAL A 99 2.29 13.72 -10.74
CA VAL A 99 3.55 13.03 -11.05
C VAL A 99 4.42 12.95 -9.81
N PHE A 100 5.13 11.83 -9.61
CA PHE A 100 6.01 11.68 -8.47
C PHE A 100 7.18 12.66 -8.59
N THR A 101 7.30 13.58 -7.63
CA THR A 101 8.44 14.50 -7.58
C THR A 101 9.51 13.90 -6.68
N GLU A 102 10.72 13.69 -7.21
CA GLU A 102 11.85 13.25 -6.40
C GLU A 102 12.06 14.18 -5.19
N SER A 103 12.47 13.59 -4.06
CA SER A 103 12.69 14.29 -2.81
C SER A 103 13.62 15.49 -2.99
N ASP A 104 13.11 16.69 -2.71
CA ASP A 104 13.92 17.90 -2.68
C ASP A 104 14.91 17.79 -1.52
N LEU A 105 16.21 17.79 -1.82
CA LEU A 105 17.30 17.74 -0.83
C LEU A 105 17.23 18.88 0.20
N ASN A 106 16.47 19.93 -0.10
CA ASN A 106 16.27 21.06 0.80
C ASN A 106 15.08 20.85 1.76
N LYS A 107 14.29 19.77 1.62
CA LYS A 107 13.17 19.47 2.51
C LYS A 107 13.53 18.36 3.50
N ILE A 108 13.47 18.68 4.79
CA ILE A 108 13.65 17.72 5.90
C ILE A 108 12.28 17.31 6.41
N VAL A 109 11.98 16.01 6.39
CA VAL A 109 10.80 15.45 7.03
C VAL A 109 11.06 15.30 8.53
N LEU A 110 10.24 15.95 9.35
CA LEU A 110 10.22 15.88 10.81
C LEU A 110 8.96 15.13 11.27
N ALA A 111 8.95 14.69 12.53
CA ALA A 111 7.82 13.91 13.08
C ALA A 111 6.46 14.64 13.05
N ASN A 112 6.46 15.95 12.88
CA ASN A 112 5.28 16.81 12.89
C ASN A 112 5.04 17.57 11.57
N GLY A 113 5.81 17.31 10.52
CA GLY A 113 5.68 18.01 9.24
C GLY A 113 6.96 18.02 8.41
N VAL A 114 6.99 18.86 7.39
CA VAL A 114 8.13 19.02 6.47
C VAL A 114 8.71 20.43 6.64
N TYR A 115 10.02 20.51 6.82
CA TYR A 115 10.76 21.76 6.95
C TYR A 115 11.59 22.02 5.69
N ASP A 116 11.41 23.19 5.08
CA ASP A 116 12.19 23.62 3.92
C ASP A 116 13.39 24.47 4.36
N LEU A 117 14.60 23.99 4.07
CA LEU A 117 15.88 24.62 4.39
C LEU A 117 16.17 25.85 3.54
N ARG A 118 15.56 25.98 2.35
CA ARG A 118 15.77 27.16 1.48
C ARG A 118 14.93 28.34 1.93
N ASP A 119 13.65 28.07 2.15
CA ASP A 119 12.66 29.11 2.48
C ASP A 119 12.47 29.29 3.99
N ASN A 120 13.14 28.48 4.80
CA ASN A 120 13.08 28.49 6.26
C ASN A 120 11.63 28.32 6.77
N ASN A 121 10.83 27.53 6.05
CA ASN A 121 9.37 27.45 6.21
C ASN A 121 8.94 26.03 6.59
N PHE A 122 7.93 25.93 7.46
CA PHE A 122 7.45 24.66 8.01
C PHE A 122 6.02 24.38 7.56
N LYS A 123 5.77 23.20 6.97
CA LYS A 123 4.44 22.72 6.60
C LYS A 123 4.06 21.54 7.48
N THR A 124 2.90 21.64 8.13
CA THR A 124 2.37 20.63 9.07
C THR A 124 1.78 19.39 8.39
N LYS A 125 1.71 19.36 7.05
CA LYS A 125 1.17 18.24 6.28
C LYS A 125 2.29 17.50 5.55
N PHE A 126 2.15 16.18 5.45
CA PHE A 126 2.99 15.32 4.62
C PHE A 126 2.92 15.84 3.17
N ASP A 127 4.07 16.26 2.64
CA ASP A 127 4.26 16.61 1.22
C ASP A 127 4.72 15.30 0.54
N PRO A 128 3.97 14.76 -0.45
CA PRO A 128 4.31 13.51 -1.14
C PRO A 128 5.73 13.49 -1.71
#